data_AF-A0AAV6YN65-F1
#
_entry.id   AF-A0AAV6YN65-F1
#
_cell.length_a   1.000
_cell.length_b   1.000
_cell.length_c   1.000
_cell.angle_alpha   90.00
_cell.angle_beta   90.00
_cell.angle_gamma   90.00
#
_symmetry.space_group_name_H-M   'P 1'
#
loop_
_entity.id
_entity.type
_entity.pdbx_description
1 polymer ?
#
loop_
_entity_poly.entity_id
_entity_poly.type
_entity_poly.pdbx_seq_one_letter_code
_entity_poly.pdbx_strand_id
1 'polypeptide(L)'
;RRAMKRSLRLSCPFQNSCVINKSNRRHCQACRLKKCLDIGMKKELIMSDEAVELRRSLIKKKQRVPHVRTAPPTSRMTEEQEAMVRQLAEAQKKTFDSNFIYFRNYRPARRRQDPVAPHQQPPVFLMMPHINDLTTHMIKGIIDFAKIIPFFRALCMEDQIALLKGCALELCFIRFNIVFDNKTRTFSCGQFNYDSNDLAM
;
A
#
# COMPACT_ATOMS: atom_id res chain seq x y z
N ARG A 1 -14.83 27.17 16.16
CA ARG A 1 -15.81 26.55 17.10
C ARG A 1 -16.46 27.54 18.06
N ARG A 2 -15.82 28.02 19.14
CA ARG A 2 -16.47 28.85 20.18
C ARG A 2 -17.15 30.12 19.62
N ALA A 3 -16.43 30.89 18.82
CA ALA A 3 -16.96 32.10 18.19
C ALA A 3 -18.17 31.80 17.28
N MET A 4 -18.11 30.72 16.50
CA MET A 4 -19.18 30.29 15.60
C MET A 4 -20.43 29.75 16.31
N LYS A 5 -20.28 29.09 17.47
CA LYS A 5 -21.41 28.55 18.24
C LYS A 5 -22.20 29.62 18.98
N ARG A 6 -21.52 30.64 19.52
CA ARG A 6 -22.15 31.70 20.30
C ARG A 6 -22.64 32.88 19.45
N SER A 7 -22.53 32.78 18.12
CA SER A 7 -22.81 33.89 17.18
C SER A 7 -22.26 35.23 17.68
N LEU A 8 -21.05 35.21 18.23
CA LEU A 8 -20.48 36.35 18.93
C LEU A 8 -20.05 37.40 17.91
N ARG A 9 -20.59 38.62 18.01
CA ARG A 9 -20.11 39.75 17.23
C ARG A 9 -18.75 40.18 17.79
N LEU A 10 -17.69 39.75 17.12
CA LEU A 10 -16.33 40.11 17.48
C LEU A 10 -15.94 41.41 16.76
N SER A 11 -15.47 42.39 17.51
CA SER A 11 -14.88 43.62 16.97
C SER A 11 -13.38 43.64 17.18
N CYS A 12 -12.63 44.20 16.23
CA CYS A 12 -11.21 44.45 16.40
C CYS A 12 -11.02 45.74 17.21
N PRO A 13 -10.22 45.72 18.30
CA PRO A 13 -9.91 46.95 19.05
C PRO A 13 -8.87 47.83 18.35
N PHE A 14 -8.34 47.38 17.19
CA PHE A 14 -7.34 48.07 16.39
C PHE A 14 -7.94 48.40 14.99
N GLN A 15 -7.19 48.17 13.91
CA GLN A 15 -7.58 48.56 12.54
C GLN A 15 -8.05 47.39 11.66
N ASN A 16 -8.61 46.31 12.25
CA ASN A 16 -9.05 45.10 11.52
C ASN A 16 -7.95 44.39 10.67
N SER A 17 -6.68 44.73 10.83
CA SER A 17 -5.54 44.25 10.04
C SER A 17 -4.45 43.53 10.87
N CYS A 18 -4.78 43.06 12.08
CA CYS A 18 -3.78 42.47 12.98
C CYS A 18 -3.15 41.18 12.40
N VAL A 19 -1.81 41.13 12.36
CA VAL A 19 -1.06 39.92 12.00
C VAL A 19 -1.09 38.91 13.16
N ILE A 20 -1.72 37.74 12.95
CA ILE A 20 -1.90 36.73 14.02
C ILE A 20 -0.78 35.68 14.04
N ASN A 21 -0.07 35.58 15.16
CA ASN A 21 1.00 34.63 15.47
C ASN A 21 0.80 33.93 16.84
N LYS A 22 1.75 33.08 17.27
CA LYS A 22 1.62 32.27 18.50
C LYS A 22 1.50 33.12 19.78
N SER A 23 2.28 34.19 19.90
CA SER A 23 2.29 35.06 21.07
C SER A 23 1.09 36.00 21.09
N ASN A 24 0.64 36.49 19.93
CA ASN A 24 -0.36 37.55 19.88
C ASN A 24 -1.81 37.10 19.58
N ARG A 25 -2.07 35.82 19.28
CA ARG A 25 -3.39 35.26 18.94
C ARG A 25 -4.52 35.45 19.97
N ARG A 26 -4.22 35.98 21.16
CA ARG A 26 -5.23 36.29 22.20
C ARG A 26 -5.64 37.76 22.20
N HIS A 27 -4.83 38.67 21.64
CA HIS A 27 -5.05 40.11 21.70
C HIS A 27 -6.18 40.60 20.78
N CYS A 28 -6.44 39.91 19.67
CA CYS A 28 -7.54 40.25 18.77
C CYS A 28 -8.30 38.99 18.33
N GLN A 29 -9.51 38.82 18.85
CA GLN A 29 -10.36 37.67 18.51
C GLN A 29 -10.99 37.83 17.11
N ALA A 30 -11.30 39.06 16.68
CA ALA A 30 -11.90 39.36 15.38
C ALA A 30 -10.95 39.01 14.22
N CYS A 31 -9.74 39.56 14.19
CA CYS A 31 -8.73 39.26 13.16
C CYS A 31 -8.30 37.78 13.19
N ARG A 32 -8.29 37.15 14.37
CA ARG A 32 -8.07 35.70 14.48
C ARG A 32 -9.17 34.89 13.81
N LEU A 33 -10.43 35.24 14.04
CA LEU A 33 -11.56 34.56 13.40
C LEU A 33 -11.53 34.77 11.89
N LYS A 34 -11.26 36.00 11.43
CA LYS A 34 -11.08 36.33 10.01
C LYS A 34 -10.00 35.46 9.37
N LYS A 35 -8.79 35.42 9.95
CA LYS A 35 -7.71 34.54 9.47
C LYS A 35 -8.11 33.07 9.41
N CYS A 36 -8.88 32.55 10.37
CA CYS A 36 -9.38 31.17 10.33
C CYS A 36 -10.28 30.92 9.12
N LEU A 37 -11.15 31.88 8.77
CA LEU A 37 -12.02 31.77 7.60
C LEU A 37 -11.22 31.90 6.29
N ASP A 38 -10.27 32.83 6.24
CA ASP A 38 -9.44 33.09 5.06
C ASP A 38 -8.59 31.86 4.68
N ILE A 39 -8.15 31.05 5.65
CA ILE A 39 -7.46 29.77 5.40
C ILE A 39 -8.41 28.60 5.11
N GLY A 40 -9.71 28.85 4.96
CA GLY A 40 -10.71 27.85 4.55
C GLY A 40 -11.38 27.07 5.68
N MET A 41 -11.36 27.54 6.94
CA MET A 41 -12.12 26.86 8.00
C MET A 41 -13.64 27.04 7.79
N LYS A 42 -14.31 25.93 7.51
CA LYS A 42 -15.74 25.83 7.25
C LYS A 42 -16.59 25.75 8.52
N LYS A 43 -17.65 26.56 8.62
CA LYS A 43 -18.55 26.60 9.80
C LYS A 43 -19.44 25.36 9.86
N GLU A 44 -19.86 24.88 8.70
CA GLU A 44 -20.70 23.70 8.49
C GLU A 44 -20.07 22.40 9.00
N LEU A 45 -18.74 22.34 9.15
CA LEU A 45 -18.02 21.19 9.71
C LEU A 45 -17.92 21.20 11.24
N ILE A 46 -18.55 22.17 11.92
CA ILE A 46 -18.56 22.23 13.38
C ILE A 46 -19.72 21.38 13.91
N MET A 47 -19.39 20.26 14.57
CA MET A 47 -20.38 19.39 15.22
C MET A 47 -21.34 20.16 16.14
N SER A 48 -22.63 19.84 16.05
CA SER A 48 -23.68 20.29 16.97
C SER A 48 -23.37 19.85 18.41
N ASP A 49 -23.96 20.51 19.40
CA ASP A 49 -23.78 20.10 20.80
C ASP A 49 -24.35 18.70 21.07
N GLU A 50 -25.45 18.36 20.41
CA GLU A 50 -26.03 17.01 20.40
C GLU A 50 -25.05 15.96 19.85
N ALA A 51 -24.44 16.20 18.69
CA ALA A 51 -23.47 15.27 18.11
C ALA A 51 -22.21 15.10 18.98
N VAL A 52 -21.80 16.16 19.69
CA VAL A 52 -20.70 16.09 20.66
C VAL A 52 -21.09 15.26 21.89
N GLU A 53 -22.31 15.41 22.40
CA GLU A 53 -22.79 14.63 23.55
C GLU A 53 -23.03 13.17 23.19
N LEU A 54 -23.54 12.89 21.99
CA LEU A 54 -23.63 11.53 21.45
C LEU A 54 -22.23 10.88 21.38
N ARG A 55 -21.23 11.59 20.84
CA ARG A 55 -19.85 11.08 20.81
C ARG A 55 -19.30 10.81 22.23
N ARG A 56 -19.57 11.70 23.18
CA ARG A 56 -19.14 11.53 24.59
C ARG A 56 -19.84 10.36 25.27
N SER A 57 -21.14 10.15 25.03
CA SER A 57 -21.89 9.04 25.60
C SER A 57 -21.44 7.70 25.03
N LEU A 58 -21.12 7.63 23.72
CA LEU A 58 -20.51 6.45 23.09
C LEU A 58 -19.15 6.11 23.71
N ILE A 59 -18.30 7.13 23.96
CA ILE A 59 -17.01 6.94 24.65
C ILE A 59 -17.23 6.43 26.08
N LYS A 60 -18.17 7.01 26.83
CA LYS A 60 -18.50 6.54 28.20
C LYS A 60 -19.07 5.13 28.21
N LYS A 61 -19.93 4.76 27.24
CA LYS A 61 -20.44 3.38 27.08
C LYS A 61 -19.29 2.41 26.82
N LYS A 62 -18.33 2.77 25.97
CA LYS A 62 -17.12 1.98 25.72
C LYS A 62 -16.22 1.82 26.96
N GLN A 63 -16.24 2.79 27.88
CA GLN A 63 -15.52 2.75 29.16
C GLN A 63 -16.26 2.02 30.30
N ARG A 64 -17.59 1.82 30.18
CA ARG A 64 -18.42 1.10 31.18
C ARG A 64 -18.48 -0.41 30.93
N VAL A 65 -18.04 -0.88 29.77
CA VAL A 65 -17.67 -2.28 29.59
C VAL A 65 -16.46 -2.54 30.49
N PRO A 66 -16.44 -3.59 31.33
CA PRO A 66 -15.34 -3.83 32.27
C PRO A 66 -14.01 -3.79 31.53
N HIS A 67 -13.13 -2.88 31.95
CA HIS A 67 -11.75 -2.86 31.48
C HIS A 67 -11.04 -4.08 32.08
N VAL A 68 -11.22 -5.24 31.45
CA VAL A 68 -10.16 -6.26 31.46
C VAL A 68 -8.91 -5.51 31.04
N ARG A 69 -7.84 -5.57 31.86
CA ARG A 69 -6.53 -5.04 31.51
C ARG A 69 -6.01 -5.80 30.29
N THR A 70 -6.50 -5.46 29.11
CA THR A 70 -5.92 -5.90 27.86
C THR A 70 -4.75 -4.97 27.61
N ALA A 71 -3.57 -5.58 27.52
CA ALA A 71 -2.47 -5.04 26.71
C ALA A 71 -3.03 -4.45 25.40
N PRO A 72 -2.35 -3.47 24.76
CA PRO A 72 -2.80 -2.90 23.48
C PRO A 72 -3.27 -4.05 22.59
N PRO A 73 -4.47 -3.98 21.98
CA PRO A 73 -5.06 -5.13 21.33
C PRO A 73 -4.08 -5.60 20.26
N THR A 74 -3.32 -6.65 20.56
CA THR A 74 -2.82 -7.53 19.54
C THR A 74 -4.09 -7.95 18.83
N SER A 75 -4.32 -7.42 17.63
CA SER A 75 -5.39 -7.81 16.74
C SER A 75 -5.29 -9.31 16.54
N ARG A 76 -5.94 -10.08 17.42
CA ARG A 76 -6.03 -11.53 17.31
C ARG A 76 -6.92 -11.78 16.11
N MET A 77 -6.35 -12.43 15.10
CA MET A 77 -7.07 -12.81 13.90
C MET A 77 -8.26 -13.67 14.28
N THR A 78 -9.39 -13.50 13.59
CA THR A 78 -10.51 -14.44 13.74
C THR A 78 -10.11 -15.81 13.16
N GLU A 79 -10.79 -16.87 13.59
CA GLU A 79 -10.53 -18.22 13.08
C GLU A 79 -10.70 -18.31 11.55
N GLU A 80 -11.69 -17.58 11.01
CA GLU A 80 -11.90 -17.42 9.57
C GLU A 80 -10.72 -16.70 8.88
N GLN A 81 -10.20 -15.63 9.48
CA GLN A 81 -9.03 -14.91 8.95
C GLN A 81 -7.78 -15.77 8.97
N GLU A 82 -7.57 -16.55 10.04
CA GLU A 82 -6.47 -17.50 10.09
C GLU A 82 -6.60 -18.61 9.06
N ALA A 83 -7.80 -19.14 8.85
CA ALA A 83 -8.07 -20.13 7.81
C ALA A 83 -7.76 -19.57 6.41
N MET A 84 -8.17 -18.35 6.13
CA MET A 84 -7.87 -17.66 4.88
C MET A 84 -6.36 -17.46 4.69
N VAL A 85 -5.64 -17.00 5.74
CA VAL A 85 -4.18 -16.83 5.67
C VAL A 85 -3.48 -18.16 5.44
N ARG A 86 -3.90 -19.24 6.12
CA ARG A 86 -3.37 -20.59 5.91
C ARG A 86 -3.58 -21.05 4.46
N GLN A 87 -4.78 -20.84 3.91
CA GLN A 87 -5.09 -21.19 2.54
C GLN A 87 -4.22 -20.42 1.53
N LEU A 88 -4.07 -19.11 1.70
CA LEU A 88 -3.24 -18.27 0.82
C LEU A 88 -1.76 -18.64 0.91
N ALA A 89 -1.26 -18.91 2.12
CA ALA A 89 0.13 -19.33 2.32
C ALA A 89 0.42 -20.67 1.63
N GLU A 90 -0.50 -21.64 1.72
CA GLU A 90 -0.36 -22.92 1.05
C GLU A 90 -0.46 -22.79 -0.48
N ALA A 91 -1.41 -22.01 -0.98
CA ALA A 91 -1.52 -21.70 -2.41
C ALA A 91 -0.23 -21.06 -2.94
N GLN A 92 0.37 -20.14 -2.19
CA GLN A 92 1.64 -19.50 -2.55
C GLN A 92 2.78 -20.52 -2.60
N LYS A 93 2.95 -21.37 -1.58
CA LYS A 93 3.99 -22.42 -1.57
C LYS A 93 3.86 -23.39 -2.74
N LYS A 94 2.64 -23.73 -3.12
CA LYS A 94 2.36 -24.68 -4.21
C LYS A 94 2.63 -24.11 -5.61
N THR A 95 2.52 -22.79 -5.77
CA THR A 95 2.48 -22.14 -7.10
C THR A 95 3.64 -21.18 -7.36
N PHE A 96 4.44 -20.91 -6.33
CA PHE A 96 5.67 -20.14 -6.47
C PHE A 96 6.88 -21.05 -6.26
N ASP A 97 7.60 -21.28 -7.36
CA ASP A 97 8.89 -21.97 -7.35
C ASP A 97 9.99 -21.02 -6.85
N SER A 98 10.16 -20.95 -5.53
CA SER A 98 11.16 -20.08 -4.90
C SER A 98 12.60 -20.42 -5.30
N ASN A 99 12.85 -21.66 -5.73
CA ASN A 99 14.17 -22.15 -6.14
C ASN A 99 14.36 -22.09 -7.67
N PHE A 100 13.34 -21.68 -8.42
CA PHE A 100 13.35 -21.58 -9.88
C PHE A 100 13.86 -22.85 -10.59
N ILE A 101 13.60 -24.02 -10.01
CA ILE A 101 13.96 -25.34 -10.54
C ILE A 101 13.32 -25.53 -11.93
N TYR A 102 12.05 -25.15 -12.08
CA TYR A 102 11.31 -25.31 -13.34
C TYR A 102 11.62 -24.24 -14.37
N PHE A 103 12.29 -23.15 -13.97
CA PHE A 103 12.75 -22.10 -14.87
C PHE A 103 14.07 -22.44 -15.58
N ARG A 104 14.74 -23.52 -15.19
CA ARG A 104 16.05 -23.92 -15.75
C ARG A 104 16.06 -24.18 -17.26
N ASN A 105 14.91 -24.52 -17.84
CA ASN A 105 14.78 -24.90 -19.25
C ASN A 105 14.49 -23.72 -20.20
N TYR A 106 14.44 -22.49 -19.69
CA TYR A 106 14.20 -21.30 -20.51
C TYR A 106 15.49 -20.76 -21.14
N ARG A 107 15.35 -19.77 -22.03
CA ARG A 107 16.52 -19.16 -22.71
C ARG A 107 17.53 -18.67 -21.66
N PRO A 108 18.85 -18.79 -21.88
CA PRO A 108 19.85 -18.32 -20.92
C PRO A 108 19.89 -16.79 -20.85
N ALA A 109 20.29 -16.25 -19.69
CA ALA A 109 20.62 -14.84 -19.53
C ALA A 109 21.85 -14.49 -20.38
N ARG A 110 21.69 -13.60 -21.36
CA ARG A 110 22.80 -13.15 -22.22
C ARG A 110 23.24 -11.74 -21.86
N ARG A 111 24.52 -11.58 -21.53
CA ARG A 111 25.14 -10.30 -21.17
C ARG A 111 26.19 -9.89 -22.18
N ARG A 112 26.59 -8.62 -22.15
CA ARG A 112 27.65 -8.08 -23.04
C ARG A 112 28.99 -8.80 -22.91
N GLN A 113 29.26 -9.39 -21.74
CA GLN A 113 30.49 -10.10 -21.43
C GLN A 113 30.53 -11.51 -22.03
N ASP A 114 29.42 -11.99 -22.63
CA ASP A 114 29.37 -13.32 -23.21
C ASP A 114 30.13 -13.37 -24.55
N PRO A 115 30.94 -14.42 -24.79
CA PRO A 115 31.81 -14.52 -25.98
C PRO A 115 31.07 -14.59 -27.33
N VAL A 116 29.73 -14.73 -27.32
CA VAL A 116 28.88 -14.84 -28.52
C VAL A 116 27.89 -13.66 -28.62
N ALA A 117 28.08 -12.59 -27.85
CA ALA A 117 27.17 -11.44 -27.87
C ALA A 117 27.36 -10.60 -29.16
N PRO A 118 26.29 -10.37 -29.96
CA PRO A 118 26.37 -9.55 -31.16
C PRO A 118 26.80 -8.12 -30.76
N HIS A 119 27.94 -7.66 -31.32
CA HIS A 119 28.63 -6.42 -30.95
C HIS A 119 27.84 -5.11 -31.19
N GLN A 120 26.58 -5.18 -31.65
CA GLN A 120 25.80 -4.02 -32.07
C GLN A 120 24.49 -3.82 -31.30
N GLN A 121 24.10 -4.73 -30.40
CA GLN A 121 22.85 -4.56 -29.64
C GLN A 121 23.10 -3.86 -28.29
N PRO A 122 22.23 -2.90 -27.89
CA PRO A 122 22.28 -2.35 -26.54
C PRO A 122 22.09 -3.46 -25.50
N PRO A 123 22.79 -3.41 -24.34
CA PRO A 123 22.79 -4.49 -23.34
C PRO A 123 21.39 -4.96 -22.93
N VAL A 124 20.44 -4.03 -22.81
CA VAL A 124 19.05 -4.30 -22.46
C VAL A 124 18.37 -5.26 -23.43
N PHE A 125 18.63 -5.17 -24.74
CA PHE A 125 18.00 -6.03 -25.75
C PHE A 125 18.52 -7.47 -25.73
N LEU A 126 19.69 -7.72 -25.13
CA LEU A 126 20.24 -9.07 -24.97
C LEU A 126 19.53 -9.84 -23.85
N MET A 127 19.18 -9.15 -22.76
CA MET A 127 18.49 -9.73 -21.60
C MET A 127 16.97 -9.80 -21.79
N MET A 128 16.38 -8.91 -22.60
CA MET A 128 14.94 -8.84 -22.85
C MET A 128 14.25 -10.19 -23.13
N PRO A 129 14.74 -11.06 -24.05
CA PRO A 129 14.10 -12.35 -24.31
C PRO A 129 14.07 -13.27 -23.08
N HIS A 130 15.13 -13.23 -22.27
CA HIS A 130 15.24 -14.01 -21.04
C HIS A 130 14.31 -13.46 -19.95
N ILE A 131 14.29 -12.14 -19.75
CA ILE A 131 13.39 -11.52 -18.79
C ILE A 131 11.92 -11.71 -19.18
N ASN A 132 11.59 -11.74 -20.47
CA ASN A 132 10.25 -12.07 -20.93
C ASN A 132 9.85 -13.51 -20.59
N ASP A 133 10.77 -14.47 -20.73
CA ASP A 133 10.54 -15.86 -20.32
C ASP A 133 10.31 -15.96 -18.81
N LEU A 134 11.14 -15.27 -18.04
CA LEU A 134 11.05 -15.21 -16.59
C LEU A 134 9.71 -14.62 -16.13
N THR A 135 9.32 -13.51 -16.75
CA THR A 135 8.04 -12.85 -16.50
C THR A 135 6.88 -13.76 -16.88
N THR A 136 6.96 -14.44 -18.03
CA THR A 136 5.94 -15.40 -18.47
C THR A 136 5.81 -16.57 -17.49
N HIS A 137 6.92 -17.11 -17.01
CA HIS A 137 6.94 -18.17 -16.00
C HIS A 137 6.27 -17.72 -14.69
N MET A 138 6.60 -16.51 -14.22
CA MET A 138 6.01 -15.92 -13.01
C MET A 138 4.51 -15.69 -13.15
N ILE A 139 4.07 -15.16 -14.31
CA ILE A 139 2.65 -14.94 -14.62
C ILE A 139 1.89 -16.27 -14.61
N LYS A 140 2.44 -17.35 -15.19
CA LYS A 140 1.81 -18.68 -15.13
C LYS A 140 1.59 -19.12 -13.68
N GLY A 141 2.61 -18.97 -12.82
CA GLY A 141 2.49 -19.26 -11.39
C GLY A 141 1.47 -18.37 -10.67
N ILE A 142 1.27 -17.12 -11.09
CA ILE A 142 0.24 -16.22 -10.53
C ILE A 142 -1.16 -16.65 -10.97
N ILE A 143 -1.32 -17.05 -12.23
CA ILE A 143 -2.59 -17.60 -12.74
C ILE A 143 -2.95 -18.87 -11.98
N ASP A 144 -2.00 -19.77 -11.76
CA ASP A 144 -2.22 -21.00 -11.01
C ASP A 144 -2.50 -20.73 -9.53
N PHE A 145 -1.86 -19.72 -8.93
CA PHE A 145 -2.20 -19.23 -7.59
C PHE A 145 -3.64 -18.75 -7.51
N ALA A 146 -4.06 -17.88 -8.43
CA ALA A 146 -5.42 -17.33 -8.44
C ALA A 146 -6.48 -18.43 -8.60
N LYS A 147 -6.20 -19.45 -9.43
CA LYS A 147 -7.08 -20.62 -9.60
C LYS A 147 -7.24 -21.47 -8.33
N ILE A 148 -6.36 -21.38 -7.34
CA ILE A 148 -6.52 -22.10 -6.06
C ILE A 148 -7.50 -21.37 -5.13
N ILE A 149 -7.66 -20.05 -5.28
CA ILE A 149 -8.49 -19.22 -4.41
C ILE A 149 -9.97 -19.42 -4.77
N PRO A 150 -10.81 -20.01 -3.89
CA PRO A 150 -12.21 -20.30 -4.21
C PRO A 150 -13.00 -19.06 -4.58
N PHE A 151 -12.78 -17.95 -3.86
CA PHE A 151 -13.45 -16.67 -4.11
C PHE A 151 -13.09 -16.07 -5.48
N PHE A 152 -11.86 -16.30 -5.97
CA PHE A 152 -11.47 -15.86 -7.30
C PHE A 152 -12.17 -16.69 -8.39
N ARG A 153 -12.24 -18.02 -8.21
CA ARG A 153 -12.94 -18.91 -9.14
C ARG A 153 -14.44 -18.65 -9.24
N ALA A 154 -15.03 -18.08 -8.18
CA ALA A 154 -16.44 -17.73 -8.14
C ALA A 154 -16.80 -16.49 -8.97
N LEU A 155 -15.81 -15.68 -9.36
CA LEU A 155 -16.00 -14.51 -10.22
C LEU A 155 -16.30 -14.93 -11.67
N CYS A 156 -16.94 -14.05 -12.44
CA CYS A 156 -17.12 -14.29 -13.88
C CYS A 156 -15.77 -14.26 -14.61
N MET A 157 -15.72 -14.86 -15.80
CA MET A 157 -14.47 -14.96 -16.58
C MET A 157 -13.89 -13.60 -16.94
N GLU A 158 -14.76 -12.61 -17.20
CA GLU A 158 -14.36 -11.23 -17.52
C GLU A 158 -13.61 -10.58 -16.36
N ASP A 159 -14.16 -10.69 -15.14
CA ASP A 159 -13.54 -10.17 -13.92
C ASP A 159 -12.23 -10.88 -13.59
N GLN A 160 -12.19 -12.21 -13.74
CA GLN A 160 -10.96 -12.98 -13.54
C GLN A 160 -9.84 -12.50 -14.48
N ILE A 161 -10.17 -12.28 -15.75
CA ILE A 161 -9.21 -11.78 -16.75
C ILE A 161 -8.79 -10.34 -16.43
N ALA A 162 -9.75 -9.46 -16.08
CA ALA A 162 -9.48 -8.07 -15.76
C ALA A 162 -8.57 -7.93 -14.54
N LEU A 163 -8.85 -8.67 -13.47
CA LEU A 163 -8.03 -8.70 -12.26
C LEU A 163 -6.61 -9.18 -12.54
N LEU A 164 -6.46 -10.32 -13.25
CA LEU A 164 -5.14 -10.85 -13.60
C LEU A 164 -4.35 -9.88 -14.49
N LYS A 165 -4.98 -9.26 -15.49
CA LYS A 165 -4.33 -8.24 -16.32
C LYS A 165 -3.90 -7.01 -15.51
N GLY A 166 -4.70 -6.60 -14.52
CA GLY A 166 -4.42 -5.45 -13.68
C GLY A 166 -3.28 -5.67 -12.68
N CYS A 167 -3.15 -6.87 -12.10
CA CYS A 167 -2.24 -7.10 -10.97
C CYS A 167 -1.04 -8.02 -11.26
N ALA A 168 -1.00 -8.73 -12.40
CA ALA A 168 0.02 -9.76 -12.62
C ALA A 168 1.46 -9.23 -12.52
N LEU A 169 1.74 -8.03 -13.05
CA LEU A 169 3.09 -7.44 -12.96
C LEU A 169 3.45 -7.04 -11.53
N GLU A 170 2.51 -6.46 -10.76
CA GLU A 170 2.73 -6.11 -9.35
C GLU A 170 3.03 -7.36 -8.52
N LEU A 171 2.28 -8.44 -8.74
CA LEU A 171 2.51 -9.72 -8.07
C LEU A 171 3.83 -10.37 -8.49
N CYS A 172 4.27 -10.20 -9.74
CA CYS A 172 5.61 -10.59 -10.16
C CYS A 172 6.67 -9.86 -9.32
N PHE A 173 6.58 -8.53 -9.18
CA PHE A 173 7.53 -7.75 -8.38
C PHE A 173 7.53 -8.16 -6.90
N ILE A 174 6.36 -8.41 -6.30
CA ILE A 174 6.29 -8.90 -4.93
C ILE A 174 7.01 -10.26 -4.79
N ARG A 175 6.78 -11.19 -5.73
CA ARG A 175 7.46 -12.49 -5.73
C ARG A 175 8.96 -12.38 -5.95
N PHE A 176 9.42 -11.44 -6.78
CA PHE A 176 10.86 -11.16 -6.94
C PHE A 176 11.50 -10.66 -5.64
N ASN A 177 10.82 -9.83 -4.87
CA ASN A 177 11.35 -9.36 -3.58
C ASN A 177 11.59 -10.50 -2.59
N ILE A 178 10.88 -11.64 -2.71
CA ILE A 178 11.09 -12.81 -1.85
C ILE A 178 12.47 -13.46 -2.11
N VAL A 179 12.99 -13.32 -3.32
CA VAL A 179 14.30 -13.88 -3.72
C VAL A 179 15.41 -12.82 -3.79
N PHE A 180 15.16 -11.63 -3.27
CA PHE A 180 16.15 -10.57 -3.18
C PHE A 180 17.03 -10.73 -1.94
N ASP A 181 18.36 -10.73 -2.14
CA ASP A 181 19.33 -10.67 -1.06
C ASP A 181 19.84 -9.23 -0.89
N ASN A 182 19.55 -8.65 0.27
CA ASN A 182 19.92 -7.27 0.60
C ASN A 182 21.43 -7.06 0.77
N LYS A 183 22.20 -8.11 1.08
CA LYS A 183 23.66 -8.01 1.25
C LYS A 183 24.37 -7.93 -0.10
N THR A 184 24.00 -8.81 -1.02
CA THR A 184 24.61 -8.85 -2.37
C THR A 184 23.94 -7.87 -3.32
N ARG A 185 22.75 -7.36 -2.99
CA ARG A 185 21.88 -6.54 -3.86
C ARG A 185 21.53 -7.27 -5.16
N THR A 186 21.32 -8.58 -5.07
CA THR A 186 20.99 -9.44 -6.21
C THR A 186 19.70 -10.21 -5.98
N PHE A 187 19.05 -10.59 -7.07
CA PHE A 187 17.91 -11.51 -7.09
C PHE A 187 18.38 -12.91 -7.44
N SER A 188 18.14 -13.86 -6.55
CA SER A 188 18.61 -15.24 -6.66
C SER A 188 17.49 -16.16 -7.16
N CYS A 189 17.42 -16.35 -8.47
CA CYS A 189 16.43 -17.19 -9.13
C CYS A 189 17.06 -18.54 -9.52
N GLY A 190 17.27 -19.39 -8.52
CA GLY A 190 17.89 -20.71 -8.72
C GLY A 190 19.34 -20.59 -9.14
N GLN A 191 19.67 -21.05 -10.35
CA GLN A 191 21.02 -20.91 -10.93
C GLN A 191 21.30 -19.51 -11.49
N PHE A 192 20.28 -18.66 -11.63
CA PHE A 192 20.42 -17.32 -12.21
C PHE A 192 20.47 -16.27 -11.12
N ASN A 193 21.41 -15.33 -11.26
CA ASN A 193 21.52 -14.16 -10.40
C ASN A 193 21.38 -12.91 -11.26
N TYR A 194 20.57 -11.96 -10.80
CA TYR A 194 20.34 -10.67 -11.46
C TYR A 194 20.70 -9.52 -10.54
N ASP A 195 21.25 -8.45 -11.09
CA ASP A 195 21.40 -7.17 -10.39
C ASP A 195 20.32 -6.16 -10.83
N SER A 196 20.39 -4.93 -10.30
CA SER A 196 19.46 -3.86 -10.68
C SER A 196 19.61 -3.41 -12.14
N ASN A 197 20.77 -3.62 -12.76
CA ASN A 197 21.02 -3.23 -14.16
C ASN A 197 20.44 -4.26 -15.14
N ASP A 198 20.47 -5.54 -14.78
CA ASP A 198 19.88 -6.64 -15.54
C ASP A 198 18.35 -6.52 -15.66
N LEU A 199 17.69 -5.92 -14.66
CA LEU A 199 16.24 -5.76 -14.56
C LEU A 199 15.73 -4.36 -14.93
N ALA A 200 16.63 -3.41 -15.19
CA ALA A 200 16.27 -2.10 -15.68
C ALA A 200 15.86 -2.20 -17.16
N MET A 201 14.54 -2.22 -17.41
CA MET A 201 13.95 -2.13 -18.75
C MET A 201 13.75 -0.69 -19.20
#